data_AF-A0A7X7BBA6-F1
#
_entry.id   AF-A0A7X7BBA6-F1
#
_cell.length_a   1.000
_cell.length_b   1.000
_cell.length_c   1.000
_cell.angle_alpha   90.00
_cell.angle_beta   90.00
_cell.angle_gamma   90.00
#
_symmetry.space_group_name_H-M   'P 1'
#
loop_
_entity.id
_entity.type
_entity.pdbx_description
1 polymer ?
#
loop_
_entity_poly.entity_id
_entity_poly.type
_entity_poly.pdbx_seq_one_letter_code
_entity_poly.pdbx_strand_id
1 'polypeptide(L)'
;MIMIYWPQQTTVGEYGESEAKAKTLKPVMRMFDLLETFLWTPRGGFALWDAHRVRLARSGAFFGFTIDFSKIREVLAHVAAGLPPQACRGRLLVSRQGAVRCENVVLDAGCSRARSALCCWSGANCANG
;
A
#
# COMPACT_ATOMS: atom_id res chain seq x y z
N MET A 1 2.54 10.34 1.46
CA MET A 1 2.28 9.19 2.33
C MET A 1 0.79 8.95 2.35
N ILE A 2 0.33 7.84 1.79
CA ILE A 2 -1.05 7.42 2.04
C ILE A 2 -1.00 6.78 3.43
N MET A 3 -1.23 7.59 4.46
CA MET A 3 -1.59 7.09 5.77
C MET A 3 -2.89 6.31 5.56
N ILE A 4 -2.82 4.97 5.53
CA ILE A 4 -4.04 4.18 5.51
C ILE A 4 -4.62 4.25 6.93
N TYR A 5 -5.35 5.32 7.20
CA TYR A 5 -6.33 5.33 8.26
C TYR A 5 -7.50 4.48 7.76
N TRP A 6 -7.70 3.29 8.30
CA TRP A 6 -8.93 2.54 8.06
C TRP A 6 -10.05 3.20 8.88
N PRO A 7 -11.05 3.88 8.27
CA PRO A 7 -12.28 4.10 9.01
C PRO A 7 -12.93 2.74 9.16
N GLN A 8 -13.23 2.35 10.39
CA GLN A 8 -14.08 1.18 10.61
C GLN A 8 -15.41 1.47 9.90
N GLN A 9 -15.73 0.65 8.91
CA GLN A 9 -16.99 0.71 8.19
C GLN A 9 -18.10 0.37 9.19
N THR A 10 -18.76 1.39 9.75
CA THR A 10 -20.04 1.20 10.43
C THR A 10 -21.08 1.02 9.32
N THR A 11 -21.60 -0.19 9.19
CA THR A 11 -22.72 -0.48 8.29
C THR A 11 -23.88 0.46 8.63
N VAL A 12 -24.38 1.14 7.60
CA VAL A 12 -25.45 2.15 7.67
C VAL A 12 -26.73 1.52 8.20
N GLY A 13 -27.29 2.15 9.24
CA GLY A 13 -28.60 1.81 9.80
C GLY A 13 -29.07 2.92 10.74
N GLU A 14 -29.72 3.91 10.13
CA GLU A 14 -30.67 4.86 10.72
C GLU A 14 -30.15 6.11 11.46
N TYR A 15 -30.75 7.21 11.03
CA TYR A 15 -30.61 8.58 11.46
C TYR A 15 -31.38 8.76 12.77
N GLY A 16 -30.70 9.12 13.86
CA GLY A 16 -31.36 9.27 15.15
C GLY A 16 -30.48 9.99 16.16
N GLU A 17 -30.75 11.29 16.29
CA GLU A 17 -30.72 12.04 17.55
C GLU A 17 -29.37 12.29 18.28
N SER A 18 -29.13 13.59 18.44
CA SER A 18 -28.67 14.23 19.68
C SER A 18 -27.26 13.96 20.18
N GLU A 19 -26.56 15.08 20.33
CA GLU A 19 -25.34 15.24 21.09
C GLU A 19 -25.35 14.44 22.40
N ALA A 20 -24.44 13.49 22.54
CA ALA A 20 -23.95 13.11 23.85
C ALA A 20 -22.63 12.36 23.73
N LYS A 21 -21.60 13.01 24.30
CA LYS A 21 -20.33 12.44 24.78
C LYS A 21 -19.16 12.58 23.80
N ALA A 22 -18.78 13.82 23.56
CA ALA A 22 -17.37 14.24 23.59
C ALA A 22 -16.77 14.01 24.99
N LYS A 23 -16.81 12.76 25.48
CA LYS A 23 -16.28 12.38 26.79
C LYS A 23 -15.40 11.16 26.58
N THR A 24 -14.10 11.39 26.76
CA THR A 24 -13.03 10.39 26.82
C THR A 24 -12.34 10.08 25.48
N LEU A 25 -11.68 11.09 24.89
CA LEU A 25 -10.48 10.82 24.08
C LEU A 25 -9.37 10.33 25.02
N LYS A 26 -9.48 9.08 25.48
CA LYS A 26 -8.28 8.32 25.80
C LYS A 26 -7.49 8.27 24.49
N PRO A 27 -6.19 8.64 24.46
CA PRO A 27 -5.36 8.27 23.33
C PRO A 27 -5.29 6.75 23.34
N VAL A 28 -6.25 6.10 22.67
CA VAL A 28 -6.04 4.75 22.17
C VAL A 28 -4.77 4.90 21.35
N MET A 29 -3.68 4.33 21.83
CA MET A 29 -2.41 4.30 21.14
C MET A 29 -2.66 3.46 19.89
N ARG A 30 -3.16 4.10 18.82
CA ARG A 30 -3.54 3.40 17.61
C ARG A 30 -2.25 2.86 17.03
N MET A 31 -2.08 1.55 17.11
CA MET A 31 -0.99 0.86 16.42
C MET A 31 -1.30 0.96 14.93
N PHE A 32 -0.61 1.86 14.24
CA PHE A 32 -0.62 1.94 12.79
C PHE A 32 0.79 1.67 12.28
N ASP A 33 0.88 1.18 11.05
CA ASP A 33 2.14 0.96 10.37
C ASP A 33 2.36 2.05 9.31
N LEU A 34 3.62 2.44 9.10
CA LEU A 34 3.99 3.31 7.99
C LEU A 34 3.90 2.52 6.69
N LEU A 35 3.25 3.10 5.68
CA LEU A 35 2.98 2.44 4.41
C LEU A 35 3.64 3.18 3.25
N GLU A 36 4.42 2.44 2.47
CA GLU A 36 5.00 2.86 1.21
C GLU A 36 4.58 1.90 0.10
N THR A 37 4.23 2.43 -1.07
CA THR A 37 3.89 1.63 -2.25
C THR A 37 4.83 2.02 -3.37
N PHE A 38 5.45 1.05 -4.00
CA PHE A 38 6.41 1.24 -5.08
C PHE A 38 6.16 0.26 -6.22
N LEU A 39 6.61 0.63 -7.42
CA LEU A 39 6.65 -0.27 -8.57
C LEU A 39 7.99 -1.01 -8.55
N TRP A 40 7.96 -2.33 -8.67
CA TRP A 40 9.12 -3.16 -8.91
C TRP A 40 9.13 -3.62 -10.37
N THR A 41 10.29 -3.59 -11.00
CA THR A 41 10.50 -4.15 -12.34
C THR A 41 11.77 -5.01 -12.34
N PRO A 42 11.82 -6.08 -13.16
CA PRO A 42 12.98 -6.96 -13.19
C PRO A 42 14.26 -6.26 -13.68
N ARG A 43 14.13 -5.24 -14.56
CA ARG A 43 15.28 -4.46 -15.06
C ARG A 43 15.67 -3.27 -14.19
N GLY A 44 14.69 -2.60 -13.57
CA GLY A 44 14.90 -1.35 -12.85
C GLY A 44 14.85 -1.47 -11.32
N GLY A 45 14.51 -2.65 -10.79
CA GLY A 45 14.31 -2.84 -9.35
C GLY A 45 13.14 -2.01 -8.83
N PHE A 46 13.24 -1.55 -7.58
CA PHE A 46 12.24 -0.69 -6.93
C PHE A 46 12.35 0.75 -7.42
N ALA A 47 11.32 1.21 -8.12
CA ALA A 47 11.23 2.57 -8.62
C ALA A 47 11.25 3.60 -7.48
N LEU A 48 11.99 4.71 -7.69
CA LEU A 48 12.07 5.86 -6.78
C LEU A 48 12.48 5.50 -5.34
N TRP A 49 13.24 4.43 -5.15
CA TRP A 49 13.63 3.93 -3.83
C TRP A 49 14.21 5.02 -2.91
N ASP A 50 15.09 5.87 -3.43
CA ASP A 50 15.70 6.95 -2.63
C ASP A 50 14.66 7.97 -2.14
N ALA A 51 13.68 8.31 -2.97
CA ALA A 51 12.59 9.21 -2.58
C ALA A 51 11.69 8.56 -1.52
N HIS A 52 11.39 7.26 -1.65
CA HIS A 52 10.65 6.50 -0.65
C HIS A 52 11.39 6.45 0.69
N ARG A 53 12.72 6.23 0.66
CA ARG A 53 13.57 6.22 1.86
C ARG A 53 13.49 7.55 2.61
N VAL A 54 13.64 8.67 1.92
CA VAL A 54 13.55 10.01 2.52
C VAL A 54 12.17 10.23 3.14
N ARG A 55 11.10 9.81 2.45
CA ARG A 55 9.73 9.96 2.96
C ARG A 55 9.48 9.09 4.20
N LEU A 56 9.95 7.85 4.18
CA LEU A 56 9.84 6.92 5.29
C LEU A 56 10.63 7.43 6.50
N ALA A 57 11.85 7.94 6.30
CA ALA A 57 12.67 8.55 7.35
C ALA A 57 11.96 9.74 8.02
N ARG A 58 11.44 10.68 7.21
CA ARG A 58 10.69 11.84 7.71
C ARG A 58 9.46 11.41 8.51
N SER A 59 8.75 10.40 8.02
CA SER A 59 7.55 9.87 8.66
C SER A 59 7.88 9.16 9.97
N GLY A 60 8.93 8.34 10.00
CA GLY A 60 9.35 7.68 11.22
C GLY A 60 9.89 8.65 12.27
N ALA A 61 10.62 9.69 11.86
CA ALA A 61 11.04 10.75 12.77
C ALA A 61 9.83 11.51 13.34
N PHE A 62 8.82 11.81 12.51
CA PHE A 62 7.62 12.52 12.95
C PHE A 62 6.76 11.69 13.92
N PHE A 63 6.57 10.40 13.64
CA PHE A 63 5.71 9.54 14.46
C PHE A 63 6.45 8.77 15.55
N GLY A 64 7.79 8.83 15.60
CA GLY A 64 8.62 8.09 16.55
C GLY A 64 8.71 6.59 16.27
N PHE A 65 8.91 6.20 15.00
CA PHE A 65 9.13 4.81 14.58
C PHE A 65 10.64 4.54 14.52
N THR A 66 11.05 3.37 15.01
CA THR A 66 12.44 2.89 14.84
C THR A 66 12.55 2.20 13.48
N ILE A 67 13.13 2.89 12.50
CA ILE A 67 13.30 2.38 11.14
C ILE A 67 14.74 1.94 10.92
N ASP A 68 14.93 0.64 10.64
CA ASP A 68 16.19 0.09 10.18
C ASP A 68 16.17 -0.09 8.66
N PHE A 69 16.89 0.79 7.95
CA PHE A 69 16.96 0.75 6.49
C PHE A 69 17.73 -0.45 5.95
N SER A 70 18.68 -1.01 6.71
CA SER A 70 19.43 -2.20 6.31
C SER A 70 18.50 -3.41 6.30
N LYS A 71 17.72 -3.58 7.37
CA LYS A 71 16.70 -4.64 7.47
C LYS A 71 15.64 -4.52 6.39
N ILE A 72 15.17 -3.30 6.09
CA ILE A 72 14.22 -3.09 4.98
C ILE A 72 14.84 -3.53 3.66
N ARG A 73 16.11 -3.18 3.40
CA ARG A 73 16.78 -3.55 2.16
C ARG A 73 16.94 -5.06 2.00
N GLU A 74 17.25 -5.76 3.08
CA GLU A 74 17.34 -7.23 3.10
C GLU A 74 15.99 -7.88 2.79
N VAL A 75 14.91 -7.43 3.44
CA VAL A 75 13.56 -7.94 3.18
C VAL A 75 13.16 -7.69 1.72
N LEU A 76 13.42 -6.49 1.20
CA LEU A 76 13.13 -6.15 -0.19
C LEU A 76 13.93 -6.98 -1.19
N ALA A 77 15.22 -7.24 -0.91
CA ALA A 77 16.06 -8.09 -1.74
C ALA A 77 15.57 -9.55 -1.74
N HIS A 78 15.21 -10.08 -0.56
CA HIS A 78 14.64 -11.41 -0.43
C HIS A 78 13.33 -11.56 -1.20
N VAL A 79 12.44 -10.56 -1.09
CA VAL A 79 11.18 -10.54 -1.84
C VAL A 79 11.46 -10.46 -3.34
N ALA A 80 12.33 -9.57 -3.79
CA ALA A 80 12.67 -9.40 -5.20
C ALA A 80 13.24 -10.68 -5.84
N ALA A 81 14.00 -11.48 -5.07
CA ALA A 81 14.53 -12.76 -5.54
C ALA A 81 13.42 -13.80 -5.82
N GLY A 82 12.27 -13.71 -5.14
CA GLY A 82 11.13 -14.60 -5.35
C GLY A 82 10.08 -14.08 -6.33
N LEU A 83 10.25 -12.88 -6.89
CA LEU A 83 9.27 -12.29 -7.81
C LEU A 83 9.41 -12.86 -9.22
N PRO A 84 8.30 -13.08 -9.94
CA PRO A 84 8.34 -13.42 -11.36
C PRO A 84 8.97 -12.27 -12.17
N PRO A 85 9.53 -12.53 -13.36
CA PRO A 85 10.23 -11.54 -14.19
C PRO A 85 9.25 -10.59 -14.91
N GLN A 86 8.38 -9.93 -14.17
CA GLN A 86 7.35 -9.00 -14.66
C GLN A 86 7.13 -7.85 -13.68
N ALA A 87 6.42 -6.81 -14.09
CA ALA A 87 6.18 -5.67 -13.21
C ALA A 87 5.31 -6.08 -12.01
N CYS A 88 5.69 -5.62 -10.80
CA CYS A 88 4.97 -5.93 -9.57
C CYS A 88 4.75 -4.64 -8.78
N ARG A 89 3.58 -4.49 -8.16
CA ARG A 89 3.37 -3.44 -7.17
C ARG A 89 3.75 -3.97 -5.79
N GLY A 90 4.80 -3.42 -5.20
CA GLY A 90 5.20 -3.71 -3.83
C GLY A 90 4.60 -2.73 -2.83
N ARG A 91 4.17 -3.24 -1.69
CA ARG A 91 3.63 -2.48 -0.56
C ARG A 91 4.42 -2.85 0.68
N LEU A 92 5.17 -1.88 1.20
CA LEU A 92 5.98 -2.00 2.40
C LEU A 92 5.22 -1.43 3.59
N LEU A 93 5.10 -2.22 4.64
CA LEU A 93 4.56 -1.84 5.93
C LEU A 93 5.68 -1.90 6.98
N VAL A 94 5.85 -0.80 7.72
CA VAL A 94 6.83 -0.70 8.80
C VAL A 94 6.12 -0.36 10.10
N SER A 95 6.19 -1.28 11.05
CA SER A 95 5.65 -1.09 12.40
C SER A 95 6.53 -0.14 13.22
N ARG A 96 5.93 0.47 14.25
CA ARG A 96 6.61 1.33 15.22
C ARG A 96 7.83 0.65 15.86
N GLN A 97 7.78 -0.67 16.02
CA GLN A 97 8.84 -1.48 16.62
C GLN A 97 9.95 -1.88 15.62
N GLY A 98 9.85 -1.46 14.35
CA GLY A 98 10.81 -1.84 13.31
C GLY A 98 10.57 -3.23 12.71
N ALA A 99 9.37 -3.80 12.90
CA ALA A 99 8.95 -4.96 12.11
C ALA A 99 8.62 -4.51 10.69
N VAL A 100 9.12 -5.25 9.70
CA VAL A 100 9.01 -4.93 8.29
C VAL A 100 8.25 -6.04 7.59
N ARG A 101 7.18 -5.68 6.87
CA ARG A 101 6.41 -6.60 6.03
C ARG A 101 6.34 -6.03 4.62
N CYS A 102 6.50 -6.90 3.63
CA CYS A 102 6.32 -6.52 2.24
C CYS A 102 5.28 -7.43 1.61
N GLU A 103 4.31 -6.82 0.96
CA GLU A 103 3.33 -7.50 0.13
C GLU A 103 3.61 -7.13 -1.33
N ASN A 104 3.40 -8.06 -2.25
CA ASN A 104 3.58 -7.81 -3.67
C ASN A 104 2.37 -8.34 -4.42
N VAL A 105 2.00 -7.62 -5.47
CA VAL A 105 0.98 -8.04 -6.42
C VAL A 105 1.58 -7.91 -7.80
N VAL A 106 1.61 -9.02 -8.53
CA VAL A 106 1.96 -9.04 -9.94
C VAL A 106 1.03 -8.09 -10.70
N LEU A 107 1.60 -7.21 -11.50
CA LEU A 107 0.85 -6.43 -12.46
C LEU A 107 0.82 -7.23 -13.76
N ASP A 108 -0.38 -7.61 -14.19
CA ASP A 108 -0.56 -8.23 -15.50
C ASP A 108 -0.05 -7.26 -16.57
N ALA A 109 0.81 -7.78 -17.46
CA ALA A 109 1.26 -7.05 -18.64
C ALA A 109 0.11 -6.82 -19.63
N GLY A 110 -1.02 -7.51 -19.42
CA GLY A 110 -2.31 -7.26 -20.02
C GLY A 110 -2.80 -5.83 -19.75
N CYS A 111 -2.49 -4.94 -20.68
CA CYS A 111 -3.18 -3.67 -20.88
C CYS A 111 -2.89 -2.60 -19.81
N SER A 112 -1.75 -1.93 -19.94
CA SER A 112 -1.65 -0.51 -19.58
C SER A 112 -2.50 0.33 -20.55
N ARG A 113 -3.84 0.22 -20.51
CA ARG A 113 -4.71 1.23 -21.10
C ARG A 113 -4.93 2.34 -20.10
N ALA A 114 -4.26 3.44 -20.41
CA ALA A 114 -4.80 4.79 -20.43
C ALA A 114 -6.05 5.03 -19.57
N ARG A 115 -5.96 6.05 -18.71
CA ARG A 115 -7.14 6.87 -18.41
C ARG A 115 -7.79 7.29 -19.73
N SER A 116 -8.89 6.66 -20.10
CA SER A 116 -10.09 7.25 -20.71
C SER A 116 -11.01 6.17 -21.29
N ALA A 117 -12.27 6.24 -20.85
CA ALA A 117 -13.50 5.78 -21.48
C ALA A 117 -13.69 4.27 -21.74
N LEU A 118 -14.79 3.78 -21.15
CA LEU A 118 -15.62 2.65 -21.56
C LEU A 118 -15.01 1.71 -22.61
N CYS A 119 -14.54 0.55 -22.17
CA CYS A 119 -14.56 -0.62 -23.04
C CYS A 119 -15.62 -1.57 -22.49
N CYS A 120 -16.74 -1.56 -23.20
CA CYS A 120 -17.82 -2.51 -23.10
C CYS A 120 -17.28 -3.94 -22.94
N TRP A 121 -17.74 -4.62 -21.91
CA TRP A 121 -17.82 -6.07 -21.95
C TRP A 121 -18.85 -6.40 -23.04
N SER A 122 -18.38 -6.61 -24.27
CA SER A 122 -19.16 -7.26 -25.32
C SER A 122 -18.48 -8.59 -25.62
N GLY A 123 -18.96 -9.64 -24.94
CA GLY A 123 -18.92 -10.98 -25.48
C GLY A 123 -19.86 -11.06 -26.68
N ALA A 124 -19.48 -10.42 -27.78
CA ALA A 124 -20.06 -10.66 -29.08
C ALA A 124 -19.32 -11.88 -29.65
N ASN A 125 -19.97 -13.02 -29.53
CA ASN A 125 -19.56 -14.27 -30.15
C ASN A 125 -19.72 -14.09 -31.67
N CYS A 126 -18.61 -13.85 -32.37
CA CYS A 126 -18.55 -13.86 -33.84
C CYS A 126 -17.87 -15.15 -34.31
N ALA A 127 -18.75 -16.05 -34.72
CA ALA A 127 -18.67 -17.26 -35.53
C ALA A 127 -17.42 -17.61 -36.38
N ASN A 128 -17.22 -18.94 -36.44
CA ASN A 128 -16.93 -19.83 -37.57
C ASN A 128 -15.49 -20.17 -38.00
N GLY A 129 -15.24 -21.48 -37.91
CA GLY A 129 -14.53 -22.33 -38.86
C GLY A 129 -15.15 -23.72 -38.80
#